data_AF-A0A4U7EBV6-F1
#
_entry.id   AF-A0A4U7EBV6-F1
#
_cell.length_a   1.000
_cell.length_b   1.000
_cell.length_c   1.000
_cell.angle_alpha   90.00
_cell.angle_beta   90.00
_cell.angle_gamma   90.00
#
_symmetry.space_group_name_H-M   'P 1'
#
loop_
_entity.id
_entity.type
_entity.pdbx_description
1 polymer ?
#
loop_
_entity_poly.entity_id
_entity_poly.type
_entity_poly.pdbx_seq_one_letter_code
_entity_poly.pdbx_strand_id
1 'polypeptide(L)'
;MTDSYRGVFGAIPYAFRATESRTMRAYAAIGALAAGFVALVVTLALIVWMGETASARGGTFLFSRSLFVVAGLGAVGPLLAPILFVARHHRRGDPVAATYDRWMGVAGFLFLLSLYLGMIVSAPEGLREPSGSVVVNALYALPRPAGFVPPVAAALAVFATHFRLRGGADGDAAVAGEPSADADPSVDADEST
;
A
#
# COMPACT_ATOMS: atom_id res chain seq x y z
N MET A 1 31.62 11.37 -1.47
CA MET A 1 30.22 11.85 -1.37
C MET A 1 29.32 11.01 -2.27
N THR A 2 29.05 9.76 -1.91
CA THR A 2 28.18 8.85 -2.67
C THR A 2 27.38 7.99 -1.69
N ASP A 3 26.60 8.65 -0.83
CA ASP A 3 25.67 7.97 0.09
C ASP A 3 24.22 8.06 -0.44
N SER A 4 24.05 8.13 -1.76
CA SER A 4 22.79 8.51 -2.42
C SER A 4 22.17 7.45 -3.33
N TYR A 5 22.63 6.20 -3.29
CA TYR A 5 22.00 5.10 -4.02
C TYR A 5 21.85 3.86 -3.13
N ARG A 6 20.90 3.88 -2.19
CA ARG A 6 20.45 2.64 -1.53
C ARG A 6 19.10 2.13 -2.05
N GLY A 7 18.68 2.55 -3.26
CA GLY A 7 17.62 1.91 -4.07
C GLY A 7 16.31 1.49 -3.38
N VAL A 8 15.56 0.60 -4.04
CA VAL A 8 14.35 -0.07 -3.49
C VAL A 8 14.68 -0.87 -2.22
N PHE A 9 15.89 -1.42 -2.14
CA PHE A 9 16.34 -2.26 -1.03
C PHE A 9 16.64 -1.49 0.27
N GLY A 10 16.81 -0.17 0.21
CA GLY A 10 17.02 0.69 1.39
C GLY A 10 15.74 1.32 1.95
N ALA A 11 14.67 1.39 1.15
CA ALA A 11 13.40 1.99 1.57
C ALA A 11 12.68 1.14 2.64
N ILE A 12 12.77 -0.19 2.53
CA ILE A 12 12.17 -1.14 3.46
C ILE A 12 12.79 -1.04 4.87
N PRO A 13 14.13 -1.13 5.07
CA PRO A 13 14.73 -0.96 6.39
C PRO A 13 14.57 0.47 6.96
N TYR A 14 14.43 1.49 6.10
CA TYR A 14 14.15 2.86 6.54
C TYR A 14 12.72 3.01 7.08
N ALA A 15 11.70 2.53 6.35
CA ALA A 15 10.29 2.58 6.82
C ALA A 15 10.11 1.85 8.16
N PHE A 16 10.82 0.75 8.36
CA PHE A 16 10.83 0.00 9.62
C PHE A 16 11.47 0.74 10.80
N ARG A 17 12.45 1.61 10.55
CA ARG A 17 13.16 2.38 11.60
C ARG A 17 12.51 3.73 11.87
N ALA A 18 11.83 4.32 10.89
CA ALA A 18 11.25 5.65 11.01
C ALA A 18 9.87 5.65 11.70
N THR A 19 9.10 4.58 11.55
CA THR A 19 7.74 4.51 12.08
C THR A 19 7.68 3.99 13.53
N GLU A 20 6.97 4.73 14.39
CA GLU A 20 6.67 4.30 15.77
C GLU A 20 5.45 3.36 15.88
N SER A 21 4.60 3.33 14.84
CA SER A 21 3.40 2.49 14.80
C SER A 21 3.72 1.00 14.63
N ARG A 22 3.37 0.18 15.63
CA ARG A 22 3.52 -1.29 15.57
C ARG A 22 2.73 -1.92 14.43
N THR A 23 1.54 -1.41 14.11
CA THR A 23 0.71 -1.93 13.00
C THR A 23 1.41 -1.75 11.66
N MET A 24 1.94 -0.55 11.42
CA MET A 24 2.63 -0.28 10.16
C MET A 24 3.98 -1.00 10.07
N ARG A 25 4.68 -1.15 11.20
CA ARG A 25 5.91 -1.96 11.25
C ARG A 25 5.66 -3.43 10.95
N ALA A 26 4.59 -4.01 11.51
CA ALA A 26 4.18 -5.38 11.20
C ALA A 26 3.77 -5.53 9.72
N TYR A 27 3.02 -4.56 9.20
CA TYR A 27 2.66 -4.53 7.78
C TYR A 27 3.89 -4.41 6.88
N ALA A 28 4.84 -3.53 7.21
CA ALA A 28 6.05 -3.36 6.42
C ALA A 28 6.84 -4.68 6.33
N ALA A 29 6.86 -5.48 7.40
CA ALA A 29 7.45 -6.82 7.40
C ALA A 29 6.73 -7.76 6.45
N ILE A 30 5.44 -7.96 6.70
CA ILE A 30 4.64 -8.98 6.05
C ILE A 30 4.38 -8.59 4.60
N GLY A 31 4.07 -7.31 4.35
CA GLY A 31 3.85 -6.73 3.03
C GLY A 31 5.09 -6.77 2.15
N ALA A 32 6.29 -6.46 2.69
CA ALA A 32 7.54 -6.61 1.94
C ALA A 32 7.83 -8.07 1.60
N LEU A 33 7.64 -8.98 2.55
CA LEU A 33 7.79 -10.42 2.33
C LEU A 33 6.82 -10.91 1.25
N ALA A 34 5.54 -10.53 1.35
CA ALA A 34 4.52 -10.89 0.39
C ALA A 34 4.82 -10.32 -1.00
N ALA A 35 5.28 -9.07 -1.09
CA ALA A 35 5.68 -8.44 -2.35
C ALA A 35 6.86 -9.18 -2.98
N GLY A 36 7.87 -9.55 -2.18
CA GLY A 36 8.99 -10.37 -2.62
C GLY A 36 8.56 -11.75 -3.11
N PHE A 37 7.63 -12.40 -2.39
CA PHE A 37 7.06 -13.68 -2.79
C PHE A 37 6.29 -13.58 -4.11
N VAL A 38 5.41 -12.58 -4.26
CA VAL A 38 4.67 -12.34 -5.51
C VAL A 38 5.63 -12.07 -6.67
N ALA A 39 6.62 -11.20 -6.47
CA ALA A 39 7.64 -10.92 -7.47
C ALA A 39 8.42 -12.18 -7.87
N LEU A 40 8.78 -13.03 -6.91
CA LEU A 40 9.45 -14.31 -7.16
C LEU A 40 8.57 -15.25 -7.97
N VAL A 41 7.31 -15.46 -7.59
CA VAL A 41 6.36 -16.32 -8.30
C VAL A 41 6.14 -15.83 -9.72
N VAL A 42 5.94 -14.52 -9.92
CA VAL A 42 5.76 -13.92 -11.24
C VAL A 42 7.02 -14.08 -12.10
N THR A 43 8.20 -13.91 -11.50
CA THR A 43 9.48 -14.13 -12.19
C THR A 43 9.66 -15.60 -12.58
N LEU A 44 9.32 -16.53 -11.69
CA LEU A 44 9.41 -17.96 -11.98
C LEU A 44 8.42 -18.38 -13.07
N ALA A 45 7.19 -17.85 -13.01
CA ALA A 45 6.19 -18.04 -14.05
C ALA A 45 6.64 -17.48 -15.40
N LEU A 46 7.32 -16.33 -15.41
CA LEU A 46 7.97 -15.76 -16.60
C LEU A 46 9.05 -16.68 -17.18
N ILE A 47 9.89 -17.27 -16.33
CA ILE A 47 10.94 -18.22 -16.74
C ILE A 47 10.31 -19.48 -17.37
N VAL A 48 9.32 -20.09 -16.70
CA VAL A 48 8.58 -21.25 -17.22
C VAL A 48 7.93 -20.90 -18.56
N TRP A 49 7.31 -19.72 -18.65
CA TRP A 49 6.72 -19.22 -19.88
C TRP A 49 7.74 -19.09 -21.02
N MET A 50 8.93 -18.55 -20.77
CA MET A 50 10.00 -18.52 -21.78
C MET A 50 10.42 -19.92 -22.23
N GLY A 51 10.49 -20.88 -21.30
CA GLY A 51 10.77 -22.29 -21.60
C GLY A 51 9.72 -22.94 -22.49
N GLU A 52 8.44 -22.70 -22.23
CA GLU A 52 7.34 -23.20 -23.06
C GLU A 52 7.23 -22.48 -24.42
N THR A 53 7.71 -21.24 -24.51
CA THR A 53 7.69 -20.48 -25.77
C THR A 53 8.72 -21.02 -26.76
N ALA A 54 9.79 -21.69 -26.29
CA ALA A 54 10.78 -22.35 -27.15
C ALA A 54 10.20 -23.46 -28.03
N SER A 55 9.02 -24.00 -27.69
CA SER A 55 8.31 -25.05 -28.47
C SER A 55 7.07 -24.55 -29.21
N ALA A 56 6.71 -23.26 -29.13
CA ALA A 56 5.47 -22.71 -29.67
C ALA A 56 5.66 -21.98 -31.02
N ARG A 57 4.80 -22.27 -32.01
CA ARG A 57 4.69 -21.52 -33.28
C ARG A 57 4.01 -20.16 -33.00
N GLY A 58 4.68 -19.05 -33.30
CA GLY A 58 4.28 -17.68 -32.92
C GLY A 58 2.92 -17.19 -33.46
N GLY A 59 2.28 -16.25 -32.76
CA GLY A 59 0.99 -15.63 -33.11
C GLY A 59 0.27 -14.93 -31.94
N THR A 60 -1.03 -14.63 -32.07
CA THR A 60 -1.91 -13.98 -31.07
C THR A 60 -1.95 -14.67 -29.69
N PHE A 61 -1.55 -15.93 -29.61
CA PHE A 61 -1.34 -16.67 -28.36
C PHE A 61 -0.31 -16.00 -27.42
N LEU A 62 0.63 -15.21 -27.94
CA LEU A 62 1.60 -14.45 -27.13
C LEU A 62 0.94 -13.25 -26.41
N PHE A 63 -0.07 -12.61 -27.01
CA PHE A 63 -0.69 -11.38 -26.49
C PHE A 63 -1.60 -11.64 -25.29
N SER A 64 -2.44 -12.67 -25.35
CA SER A 64 -3.28 -13.07 -24.21
C SER A 64 -2.45 -13.60 -23.03
N ARG A 65 -1.21 -14.06 -23.28
CA ARG A 65 -0.37 -14.77 -22.32
C ARG A 65 0.59 -13.84 -21.56
N SER A 66 1.02 -12.73 -22.16
CA SER A 66 1.81 -11.69 -21.49
C SER A 66 1.02 -10.87 -20.46
N LEU A 67 -0.31 -10.81 -20.58
CA LEU A 67 -1.19 -10.08 -19.66
C LEU A 67 -1.09 -10.58 -18.20
N PHE A 68 -0.83 -11.88 -17.99
CA PHE A 68 -0.65 -12.46 -16.66
C PHE A 68 0.50 -11.81 -15.88
N VAL A 69 1.60 -11.50 -16.58
CA VAL A 69 2.78 -10.86 -15.99
C VAL A 69 2.44 -9.45 -15.52
N VAL A 70 1.72 -8.71 -16.35
CA VAL A 70 1.26 -7.35 -16.04
C VAL A 70 0.31 -7.37 -14.85
N ALA A 71 -0.61 -8.33 -14.79
CA ALA A 71 -1.53 -8.48 -13.66
C ALA A 71 -0.79 -8.83 -12.36
N GLY A 72 0.16 -9.78 -12.41
CA GLY A 72 0.95 -10.20 -11.27
C GLY A 72 1.85 -9.07 -10.74
N LEU A 73 2.53 -8.34 -11.64
CA LEU A 73 3.37 -7.20 -11.25
C LEU A 73 2.53 -5.99 -10.81
N GLY A 74 1.35 -5.82 -11.39
CA GLY A 74 0.39 -4.79 -11.01
C GLY A 74 -0.07 -4.91 -9.55
N ALA A 75 -0.14 -6.12 -9.00
CA ALA A 75 -0.48 -6.33 -7.59
C ALA A 75 0.64 -5.89 -6.62
N VAL A 76 1.90 -5.85 -7.07
CA VAL A 76 3.05 -5.46 -6.22
C VAL A 76 3.00 -3.96 -5.88
N GLY A 77 2.52 -3.13 -6.80
CA GLY A 77 2.44 -1.68 -6.62
C GLY A 77 1.62 -1.28 -5.39
N PRO A 78 0.32 -1.62 -5.33
CA PRO A 78 -0.52 -1.32 -4.17
C PRO A 78 -0.06 -2.01 -2.89
N LEU A 79 0.64 -3.14 -2.98
CA LEU A 79 1.22 -3.82 -1.82
C LEU A 79 2.40 -3.04 -1.21
N LEU A 80 3.21 -2.39 -2.03
CA LEU A 80 4.31 -1.56 -1.55
C LEU A 80 3.90 -0.11 -1.27
N ALA A 81 2.79 0.35 -1.85
CA ALA A 81 2.34 1.74 -1.75
C ALA A 81 2.25 2.27 -0.31
N PRO A 82 1.65 1.56 0.68
CA PRO A 82 1.59 2.06 2.04
C PRO A 82 2.98 2.26 2.66
N ILE A 83 3.92 1.34 2.40
CA ILE A 83 5.31 1.41 2.87
C ILE A 83 6.02 2.61 2.26
N LEU A 84 5.87 2.79 0.95
CA LEU A 84 6.51 3.89 0.23
C LEU A 84 5.94 5.25 0.61
N PHE A 85 4.62 5.35 0.83
CA PHE A 85 4.00 6.59 1.30
C PHE A 85 4.49 6.97 2.69
N VAL A 86 4.56 6.02 3.62
CA VAL A 86 5.09 6.24 4.99
C VAL A 86 6.56 6.66 4.95
N ALA A 87 7.39 5.95 4.19
CA ALA A 87 8.80 6.30 4.03
C ALA A 87 8.98 7.69 3.40
N ARG A 88 8.15 8.05 2.43
CA ARG A 88 8.24 9.33 1.72
C ARG A 88 7.95 10.51 2.64
N HIS A 89 6.86 10.47 3.42
CA HIS A 89 6.52 11.63 4.27
C HIS A 89 7.57 11.83 5.37
N HIS A 90 8.07 10.76 6.00
CA HIS A 90 9.15 10.88 7.00
C HIS A 90 10.43 11.47 6.41
N ARG A 91 10.77 11.14 5.15
CA ARG A 91 11.93 11.72 4.46
C ARG A 91 11.74 13.18 4.05
N ARG A 92 10.50 13.60 3.78
CA ARG A 92 10.18 14.93 3.26
C ARG A 92 9.66 15.90 4.33
N GLY A 93 9.31 15.41 5.51
CA GLY A 93 8.62 16.20 6.53
C GLY A 93 7.24 16.69 6.08
N ASP A 94 6.56 15.94 5.18
CA ASP A 94 5.22 16.32 4.73
C ASP A 94 4.25 16.31 5.94
N PRO A 95 3.46 17.37 6.17
CA PRO A 95 2.48 17.39 7.24
C PRO A 95 1.38 16.36 6.98
N VAL A 96 1.09 15.54 7.99
CA VAL A 96 0.09 14.46 7.96
C VAL A 96 -0.58 14.34 9.32
N ALA A 97 -1.78 13.76 9.37
CA ALA A 97 -2.46 13.47 10.63
C ALA A 97 -1.63 12.53 11.54
N ALA A 98 -1.73 12.70 12.87
CA ALA A 98 -1.00 11.89 13.85
C ALA A 98 -1.25 10.37 13.74
N THR A 99 -2.40 9.97 13.17
CA THR A 99 -2.79 8.56 13.00
C THR A 99 -2.43 7.98 11.64
N TYR A 100 -1.72 8.75 10.79
CA TYR A 100 -1.39 8.41 9.41
C TYR A 100 -0.72 7.04 9.27
N ASP A 101 0.37 6.80 10.02
CA ASP A 101 1.12 5.54 9.97
C ASP A 101 0.23 4.34 10.29
N ARG A 102 -0.60 4.44 11.34
CA ARG A 102 -1.50 3.35 11.76
C ARG A 102 -2.51 3.02 10.66
N TRP A 103 -3.18 4.02 10.12
CA TRP A 103 -4.19 3.81 9.07
C TRP A 103 -3.59 3.30 7.77
N MET A 104 -2.37 3.73 7.44
CA MET A 104 -1.65 3.23 6.27
C MET A 104 -1.31 1.74 6.43
N GLY A 105 -0.90 1.31 7.64
CA GLY A 105 -0.72 -0.10 7.96
C GLY A 105 -2.02 -0.92 7.88
N VAL A 106 -3.14 -0.38 8.39
CA VAL A 106 -4.46 -1.02 8.29
C VAL A 106 -4.89 -1.17 6.83
N ALA A 107 -4.75 -0.12 6.02
CA ALA A 107 -5.07 -0.15 4.60
C ALA A 107 -4.22 -1.18 3.85
N GLY A 108 -2.94 -1.29 4.21
CA GLY A 108 -2.05 -2.32 3.70
C GLY A 108 -2.50 -3.75 4.03
N PHE A 109 -2.87 -4.02 5.29
CA PHE A 109 -3.41 -5.32 5.68
C PHE A 109 -4.75 -5.64 5.01
N LEU A 110 -5.61 -4.62 4.83
CA LEU A 110 -6.84 -4.74 4.04
C LEU A 110 -6.54 -5.14 2.59
N PHE A 111 -5.48 -4.60 2.00
CA PHE A 111 -5.04 -5.03 0.67
C PHE A 111 -4.59 -6.50 0.65
N LEU A 112 -3.80 -6.95 1.62
CA LEU A 112 -3.44 -8.38 1.74
C LEU A 112 -4.66 -9.28 1.90
N LEU A 113 -5.60 -8.92 2.77
CA LEU A 113 -6.86 -9.64 2.95
C LEU A 113 -7.66 -9.70 1.65
N SER A 114 -7.68 -8.60 0.90
CA SER A 114 -8.40 -8.53 -0.38
C SER A 114 -7.78 -9.43 -1.46
N LEU A 115 -6.45 -9.59 -1.49
CA LEU A 115 -5.79 -10.56 -2.36
C LEU A 115 -6.22 -11.98 -2.02
N TYR A 116 -6.28 -12.31 -0.73
CA TYR A 116 -6.77 -13.61 -0.26
C TYR A 116 -8.23 -13.86 -0.68
N LEU A 117 -9.11 -12.88 -0.50
CA LEU A 117 -10.50 -12.97 -0.95
C LEU A 117 -10.61 -13.13 -2.48
N GLY A 118 -9.80 -12.41 -3.25
CA GLY A 118 -9.73 -12.54 -4.70
C GLY A 118 -9.31 -13.95 -5.14
N MET A 119 -8.35 -14.57 -4.43
CA MET A 119 -7.97 -15.97 -4.66
C MET A 119 -9.12 -16.94 -4.37
N ILE A 120 -9.87 -16.75 -3.28
CA ILE A 120 -11.03 -17.59 -2.96
C ILE A 120 -12.11 -17.50 -4.06
N VAL A 121 -12.47 -16.29 -4.48
CA VAL A 121 -13.53 -16.07 -5.48
C VAL A 121 -13.12 -16.61 -6.86
N SER A 122 -11.85 -16.46 -7.21
CA SER A 122 -11.32 -16.92 -8.50
C SER A 122 -10.97 -18.42 -8.56
N ALA A 123 -11.08 -19.13 -7.43
CA ALA A 123 -10.70 -20.55 -7.34
C ALA A 123 -11.50 -21.42 -8.34
N PRO A 124 -10.84 -22.22 -9.19
CA PRO A 124 -11.51 -23.14 -10.10
C PRO A 124 -12.14 -24.31 -9.33
N GLU A 125 -13.25 -24.83 -9.84
CA GLU A 125 -14.08 -25.82 -9.13
C GLU A 125 -13.32 -27.07 -8.68
N GLY A 126 -12.37 -27.56 -9.48
CA GLY A 126 -11.55 -28.72 -9.13
C GLY A 126 -10.52 -28.48 -8.02
N LEU A 127 -10.33 -27.23 -7.58
CA LEU A 127 -9.43 -26.84 -6.48
C LEU A 127 -10.19 -26.26 -5.28
N ARG A 128 -11.52 -26.38 -5.25
CA ARG A 128 -12.35 -25.90 -4.13
C ARG A 128 -12.50 -27.00 -3.10
N GLU A 129 -12.12 -26.72 -1.86
CA GLU A 129 -12.39 -27.62 -0.74
C GLU A 129 -13.87 -27.51 -0.33
N PRO A 130 -14.58 -28.62 -0.08
CA PRO A 130 -15.92 -28.57 0.50
C PRO A 130 -15.90 -27.83 1.84
N SER A 131 -16.66 -26.75 1.94
CA SER A 131 -16.71 -25.92 3.16
C SER A 131 -18.08 -26.00 3.82
N GLY A 132 -18.11 -26.22 5.13
CA GLY A 132 -19.31 -26.03 5.95
C GLY A 132 -19.64 -24.55 6.21
N SER A 133 -18.77 -23.61 5.80
CA SER A 133 -18.97 -22.18 6.01
C SER A 133 -19.87 -21.56 4.95
N VAL A 134 -20.96 -20.96 5.40
CA VAL A 134 -21.89 -20.19 4.54
C VAL A 134 -21.17 -19.07 3.79
N VAL A 135 -20.21 -18.41 4.45
CA VAL A 135 -19.45 -17.30 3.86
C VAL A 135 -18.58 -17.77 2.70
N VAL A 136 -17.87 -18.89 2.87
CA VAL A 136 -17.00 -19.44 1.81
C VAL A 136 -17.83 -19.91 0.63
N ASN A 137 -18.96 -20.58 0.88
CA ASN A 137 -19.87 -21.01 -0.18
C ASN A 137 -20.48 -19.83 -0.95
N ALA A 138 -20.83 -18.75 -0.26
CA ALA A 138 -21.27 -17.51 -0.91
C ALA A 138 -20.17 -16.89 -1.78
N LEU A 139 -18.91 -16.92 -1.34
CA LEU A 139 -17.78 -16.45 -2.14
C LEU A 139 -17.52 -17.33 -3.38
N TYR A 140 -17.69 -18.65 -3.27
CA TYR A 140 -17.56 -19.58 -4.40
C TYR A 140 -18.70 -19.48 -5.42
N ALA A 141 -19.87 -18.98 -5.00
CA ALA A 141 -21.01 -18.75 -5.88
C ALA A 141 -20.84 -17.49 -6.76
N LEU A 142 -19.90 -16.60 -6.42
CA LEU A 142 -19.61 -15.41 -7.23
C LEU A 142 -19.00 -15.80 -8.59
N PRO A 143 -19.26 -15.02 -9.64
CA PRO A 143 -18.60 -15.22 -10.93
C PRO A 143 -17.10 -14.99 -10.80
N ARG A 144 -16.27 -15.85 -11.40
CA ARG A 144 -14.80 -15.80 -11.25
C ARG A 144 -14.17 -14.42 -11.50
N PRO A 145 -14.61 -13.60 -12.49
CA PRO A 145 -14.09 -12.25 -12.69
C PRO A 145 -14.32 -11.30 -11.50
N ALA A 146 -15.30 -11.56 -10.64
CA ALA A 146 -15.51 -10.77 -9.42
C ALA A 146 -14.33 -10.88 -8.43
N GLY A 147 -13.44 -11.85 -8.60
CA GLY A 147 -12.21 -11.97 -7.79
C GLY A 147 -11.26 -10.78 -7.92
N PHE A 148 -11.38 -9.96 -8.98
CA PHE A 148 -10.61 -8.72 -9.11
C PHE A 148 -11.18 -7.55 -8.30
N VAL A 149 -12.47 -7.61 -7.93
CA VAL A 149 -13.14 -6.50 -7.24
C VAL A 149 -12.51 -6.21 -5.87
N PRO A 150 -12.28 -7.21 -4.98
CA PRO A 150 -11.66 -6.94 -3.69
C PRO A 150 -10.28 -6.24 -3.79
N PRO A 151 -9.29 -6.75 -4.56
CA PRO A 151 -7.98 -6.11 -4.61
C PRO A 151 -7.98 -4.74 -5.28
N VAL A 152 -8.82 -4.52 -6.30
CA VAL A 152 -8.95 -3.19 -6.91
C VAL A 152 -9.56 -2.20 -5.91
N ALA A 153 -10.63 -2.58 -5.22
CA ALA A 153 -11.26 -1.73 -4.21
C ALA A 153 -10.30 -1.40 -3.06
N ALA A 154 -9.52 -2.38 -2.58
CA ALA A 154 -8.54 -2.16 -1.52
C ALA A 154 -7.37 -1.28 -1.99
N ALA A 155 -6.88 -1.44 -3.22
CA ALA A 155 -5.85 -0.56 -3.80
C ALA A 155 -6.33 0.90 -3.86
N LEU A 156 -7.58 1.12 -4.29
CA LEU A 156 -8.19 2.44 -4.27
C LEU A 156 -8.35 2.97 -2.84
N ALA A 157 -8.68 2.11 -1.87
CA ALA A 157 -8.77 2.48 -0.47
C ALA A 157 -7.42 2.91 0.13
N VAL A 158 -6.30 2.26 -0.25
CA VAL A 158 -4.95 2.71 0.12
C VAL A 158 -4.72 4.15 -0.36
N PHE A 159 -5.01 4.41 -1.63
CA PHE A 159 -4.85 5.74 -2.21
C PHE A 159 -5.77 6.75 -1.51
N ALA A 160 -7.07 6.46 -1.39
CA ALA A 160 -8.01 7.33 -0.71
C ALA A 160 -7.60 7.64 0.74
N THR A 161 -7.07 6.66 1.48
CA THR A 161 -6.53 6.85 2.84
C THR A 161 -5.36 7.83 2.84
N HIS A 162 -4.43 7.70 1.87
CA HIS A 162 -3.31 8.62 1.72
C HIS A 162 -3.77 10.07 1.50
N PHE A 163 -4.68 10.32 0.55
CA PHE A 163 -5.15 11.68 0.24
C PHE A 163 -5.94 12.31 1.39
N ARG A 164 -6.83 11.54 2.03
CA ARG A 164 -7.66 12.05 3.13
C ARG A 164 -6.82 12.47 4.33
N LEU A 165 -5.82 11.68 4.70
CA LEU A 165 -4.99 11.94 5.89
C LEU A 165 -3.89 12.96 5.64
N ARG A 166 -3.58 13.28 4.38
CA ARG A 166 -2.69 14.40 4.01
C ARG A 166 -3.43 15.74 4.04
N GLY A 167 -4.70 15.78 3.62
CA GLY A 167 -5.52 17.00 3.66
C GLY A 167 -6.10 17.35 5.04
N GLY A 168 -6.09 16.43 6.00
CA GLY A 168 -6.55 16.71 7.37
C GLY A 168 -5.61 17.60 8.19
N ALA A 169 -4.34 17.76 7.78
CA ALA A 169 -3.38 18.63 8.46
C ALA A 169 -3.76 20.12 8.38
N ASP A 170 -4.48 20.52 7.34
CA ASP A 170 -4.95 21.90 7.15
C ASP A 170 -6.07 22.27 8.14
N GLY A 171 -6.82 21.28 8.65
CA GLY A 171 -7.92 21.49 9.59
C GLY A 171 -7.50 21.67 11.05
N ASP A 172 -6.51 20.90 11.53
CA ASP A 172 -5.98 21.04 12.90
C ASP A 172 -5.13 22.31 13.07
N ALA A 173 -4.43 22.74 12.00
CA ALA A 173 -3.64 23.97 12.02
C ALA A 173 -4.52 25.23 12.14
N ALA A 174 -5.76 25.19 11.62
CA ALA A 174 -6.71 26.28 11.75
C ALA A 174 -7.31 26.41 13.16
N VAL A 175 -7.37 25.31 13.94
CA VAL A 175 -7.91 25.30 15.32
C VAL A 175 -6.85 25.70 16.35
N ALA A 176 -5.56 25.50 16.05
CA ALA A 176 -4.45 25.91 16.94
C ALA A 176 -4.00 27.37 16.72
N GLY A 177 -4.64 28.12 15.82
CA GLY A 177 -4.20 29.41 15.31
C GLY A 177 -4.87 30.65 15.87
N GLU A 178 -5.54 30.60 17.03
CA GLU A 178 -5.98 31.80 17.74
C GLU A 178 -5.02 32.11 18.91
N PRO A 179 -3.92 32.86 18.67
CA PRO A 179 -3.20 33.50 19.75
C PRO A 179 -4.10 34.59 20.34
N SER A 180 -4.35 34.51 21.64
CA SER A 180 -4.94 35.57 22.45
C SER A 180 -4.13 36.85 22.27
N ALA A 181 -4.59 37.73 21.38
CA ALA A 181 -4.18 39.12 21.35
C ALA A 181 -4.81 39.79 22.57
N ASP A 182 -3.99 40.06 23.59
CA ASP A 182 -4.01 41.33 24.33
C ASP A 182 -3.08 41.24 25.55
N ALA A 183 -1.96 41.96 25.46
CA ALA A 183 -1.48 42.94 26.44
C ALA A 183 0.05 43.02 26.40
N ASP A 184 0.57 43.94 25.59
CA ASP A 184 1.83 44.60 25.90
C ASP A 184 1.70 46.09 25.56
N PRO A 185 1.52 46.98 26.56
CA PRO A 185 1.65 48.41 26.34
C PRO A 185 3.13 48.78 26.42
N SER A 186 3.69 49.07 25.26
CA SER A 186 5.02 49.64 25.12
C SER A 186 5.14 51.03 25.75
N VAL A 187 6.18 51.19 26.58
CA VAL A 187 7.24 52.22 26.51
C VAL A 187 6.93 53.65 27.00
N ASP A 188 7.65 53.98 28.09
CA ASP A 188 8.39 55.20 28.44
C ASP A 188 7.97 56.57 27.88
N ALA A 189 7.72 57.51 28.80
CA ALA A 189 8.29 58.87 28.79
C ALA A 189 8.05 59.57 30.14
N ASP A 190 8.98 60.49 30.47
CA ASP A 190 9.02 61.48 31.56
C ASP A 190 9.53 60.99 32.94
N GLU A 191 10.44 61.67 33.65
CA GLU A 191 10.95 63.04 33.50
C GLU A 191 12.27 63.18 34.28
N SER A 192 13.09 64.13 33.84
CA SER A 192 14.25 64.67 34.54
C SER A 192 13.89 65.37 35.85
N THR A 193 14.57 65.06 36.96
CA THR A 193 15.38 65.97 37.82
C THR A 193 15.83 65.29 39.10
#